data_AF-A0A9X4KIY7-F1
#
_entry.id   AF-A0A9X4KIY7-F1
#
_cell.length_a   1.000
_cell.length_b   1.000
_cell.length_c   1.000
_cell.angle_alpha   90.00
_cell.angle_beta   90.00
_cell.angle_gamma   90.00
#
_symmetry.space_group_name_H-M   'P 1'
#
loop_
_entity.id
_entity.type
_entity.pdbx_description
1 polymer ?
#
loop_
_entity_poly.entity_id
_entity_poly.type
_entity_poly.pdbx_seq_one_letter_code
_entity_poly.pdbx_strand_id
1 'polypeptide(L)'
;MIEIVSESRCVSCNQCVSVCPTNVFDRGEDGIPVIARQDDCQTCFMCELYCPVDALYVSPDSEGVMGVTEEELERQGLLGGYREKVGWGKGRIPVAKHQFMYQLSRRAGF
;
A
#
# COMPACT_ATOMS: atom_id res chain seq x y z
N MET A 1 -4.51 6.74 6.52
CA MET A 1 -5.54 6.21 5.60
C MET A 1 -4.99 6.18 4.17
N ILE A 2 -5.68 5.57 3.19
CA ILE A 2 -5.25 5.70 1.78
C ILE A 2 -5.28 7.17 1.39
N GLU A 3 -4.19 7.71 0.84
CA GLU A 3 -4.12 9.14 0.45
C GLU A 3 -3.80 9.34 -1.03
N ILE A 4 -2.98 8.48 -1.63
CA ILE A 4 -2.53 8.66 -3.01
C ILE A 4 -2.78 7.41 -3.86
N VAL A 5 -3.34 7.63 -5.05
CA VAL A 5 -3.25 6.77 -6.23
C VAL A 5 -2.48 7.56 -7.29
N SER A 6 -1.24 7.18 -7.55
CA SER A 6 -0.38 7.83 -8.55
C SER A 6 -0.87 7.49 -9.95
N GLU A 7 -1.47 8.47 -10.63
CA GLU A 7 -1.97 8.30 -12.00
C GLU A 7 -0.85 7.98 -12.98
N SER A 8 0.33 8.61 -12.80
CA SER A 8 1.50 8.43 -13.67
C SER A 8 2.09 7.02 -13.62
N ARG A 9 1.88 6.30 -12.51
CA ARG A 9 2.41 4.94 -12.30
C ARG A 9 1.35 3.86 -12.47
N CYS A 10 0.06 4.21 -12.30
CA CYS A 10 -1.02 3.26 -12.36
C CYS A 10 -1.09 2.58 -13.75
N VAL A 11 -1.29 1.27 -13.75
CA VAL A 11 -1.47 0.47 -14.98
C VAL A 11 -2.90 -0.03 -15.15
N SER A 12 -3.86 0.60 -14.46
CA SER A 12 -5.30 0.32 -14.52
C SER A 12 -5.68 -1.15 -14.28
N CYS A 13 -4.87 -1.89 -13.51
CA CYS A 13 -5.09 -3.31 -13.23
C CYS A 13 -6.26 -3.56 -12.25
N ASN A 14 -6.70 -2.53 -11.53
CA ASN A 14 -7.82 -2.57 -10.57
C ASN A 14 -7.65 -3.59 -9.42
N GLN A 15 -6.42 -4.01 -9.11
CA GLN A 15 -6.16 -4.92 -8.00
C GLN A 15 -6.54 -4.29 -6.64
N CYS A 16 -6.28 -2.99 -6.44
CA CYS A 16 -6.68 -2.26 -5.24
C CYS A 16 -8.20 -2.27 -5.00
N VAL A 17 -9.00 -2.20 -6.07
CA VAL A 17 -10.47 -2.33 -6.01
C VAL A 17 -10.86 -3.73 -5.53
N SER A 18 -10.19 -4.77 -6.05
CA SER A 18 -10.49 -6.17 -5.70
C SER A 18 -10.08 -6.56 -4.28
N VAL A 19 -8.93 -6.07 -3.80
CA VAL A 19 -8.37 -6.50 -2.51
C VAL A 19 -8.83 -5.66 -1.31
N CYS A 20 -9.51 -4.53 -1.53
CA CYS A 20 -9.92 -3.65 -0.45
C CYS A 20 -11.09 -4.27 0.34
N PRO A 21 -10.92 -4.65 1.62
CA PRO A 21 -11.97 -5.33 2.37
C PRO A 21 -13.16 -4.41 2.71
N THR A 22 -12.95 -3.09 2.72
CA THR A 22 -13.97 -2.08 2.99
C THR A 22 -14.45 -1.35 1.74
N ASN A 23 -14.10 -1.86 0.54
CA ASN A 23 -14.52 -1.30 -0.75
C ASN A 23 -14.25 0.20 -0.90
N VAL A 24 -13.09 0.71 -0.48
CA VAL A 24 -12.76 2.15 -0.53
C VAL A 24 -12.69 2.72 -1.95
N PHE A 25 -12.37 1.87 -2.94
CA PHE A 25 -12.11 2.30 -4.31
C PHE A 25 -13.30 2.03 -5.24
N ASP A 26 -13.52 2.96 -6.17
CA ASP A 26 -14.33 2.74 -7.37
C ASP A 26 -13.42 2.68 -8.61
N ARG A 27 -13.91 2.09 -9.69
CA ARG A 27 -13.21 2.13 -10.98
C ARG A 27 -13.48 3.48 -11.64
N GLY A 28 -12.44 4.26 -11.92
CA GLY A 28 -12.57 5.49 -12.70
C GLY A 28 -12.94 5.22 -14.15
N GLU A 29 -13.49 6.22 -14.82
CA GLU A 29 -13.92 6.13 -16.22
C GLU A 29 -12.73 5.93 -17.18
N ASP A 30 -11.56 6.45 -16.81
CA ASP A 30 -10.28 6.28 -17.50
C ASP A 30 -9.56 4.96 -17.13
N GLY A 31 -10.19 4.15 -16.27
CA GLY A 31 -9.66 2.90 -15.74
C GLY A 31 -8.75 3.06 -14.53
N ILE A 32 -8.38 4.29 -14.14
CA ILE A 32 -7.60 4.56 -12.93
C ILE A 32 -8.54 4.51 -11.72
N PRO A 33 -8.24 3.73 -10.66
CA PRO A 33 -9.10 3.64 -9.49
C PRO A 33 -9.21 4.97 -8.73
N VAL A 34 -10.42 5.33 -8.33
CA VAL A 34 -10.71 6.54 -7.55
C VAL A 34 -10.92 6.16 -6.09
N ILE A 35 -10.37 6.96 -5.16
CA ILE A 35 -10.64 6.83 -3.73
C ILE A 35 -12.03 7.43 -3.46
N ALA A 36 -13.06 6.58 -3.41
CA ALA A 36 -14.45 7.02 -3.32
C ALA A 36 -14.96 7.13 -1.87
N ARG A 37 -14.40 6.32 -0.96
CA ARG A 37 -14.84 6.20 0.43
C ARG A 37 -13.62 6.21 1.37
N GLN A 38 -12.87 7.31 1.37
CA GLN A 38 -11.60 7.40 2.10
C GLN A 38 -11.75 7.10 3.59
N ASP A 39 -12.84 7.57 4.21
CA ASP A 39 -13.15 7.38 5.64
C ASP A 39 -13.39 5.90 6.03
N ASP A 40 -13.72 5.04 5.06
CA ASP A 40 -13.87 3.59 5.31
C ASP A 40 -12.51 2.88 5.37
N CYS A 41 -11.41 3.58 5.09
CA CYS A 41 -10.07 3.00 5.06
C CYS A 41 -9.57 2.62 6.46
N GLN A 42 -9.37 1.33 6.69
CA GLN A 42 -8.88 0.80 7.96
C GLN A 42 -7.34 0.73 8.07
N THR A 43 -6.60 1.42 7.18
CA THR A 43 -5.12 1.38 7.15
C THR A 43 -4.53 -0.05 7.10
N CYS A 44 -5.19 -0.97 6.40
CA CYS A 44 -4.74 -2.36 6.31
C CYS A 44 -3.63 -2.61 5.28
N PHE A 45 -3.28 -1.59 4.48
CA PHE A 45 -2.24 -1.61 3.44
C PHE A 45 -2.41 -2.64 2.31
N MET A 46 -3.54 -3.35 2.22
CA MET A 46 -3.72 -4.39 1.19
C MET A 46 -3.61 -3.84 -0.23
N CYS A 47 -4.18 -2.66 -0.50
CA CYS A 47 -4.10 -2.02 -1.80
C CYS A 47 -2.65 -1.68 -2.20
N GLU A 48 -1.83 -1.21 -1.26
CA GLU A 48 -0.41 -0.93 -1.49
C GLU A 48 0.40 -2.23 -1.65
N LEU A 49 0.13 -3.22 -0.81
CA LEU A 49 0.80 -4.54 -0.84
C LEU A 49 0.60 -5.26 -2.18
N TYR A 50 -0.61 -5.21 -2.73
CA TYR A 50 -0.96 -5.90 -3.98
C TYR A 50 -0.79 -5.03 -5.24
N CYS A 51 -0.43 -3.75 -5.12
CA CYS A 51 -0.13 -2.95 -6.29
C CYS A 51 1.15 -3.47 -6.98
N PRO A 52 1.09 -3.89 -8.25
CA PRO A 52 2.27 -4.43 -8.92
C PRO A 52 3.34 -3.37 -9.21
N VAL A 53 2.91 -2.11 -9.33
CA VAL A 53 3.70 -0.96 -9.80
C VAL A 53 3.93 0.10 -8.73
N ASP A 54 3.60 -0.21 -7.47
CA ASP A 54 3.86 0.64 -6.31
C ASP A 54 3.23 2.04 -6.43
N ALA A 55 2.05 2.13 -7.04
CA ALA A 55 1.34 3.37 -7.34
C ALA A 55 0.43 3.88 -6.21
N LEU A 56 0.44 3.26 -5.03
CA LEU A 56 -0.42 3.68 -3.91
C LEU A 56 0.40 4.00 -2.68
N TYR A 57 -0.16 4.90 -1.85
CA TYR A 57 0.33 5.15 -0.51
C TYR A 57 -0.81 5.20 0.50
N VAL A 58 -0.65 4.40 1.55
CA VAL A 58 -1.51 4.41 2.73
C VAL A 58 -0.74 5.03 3.90
N SER A 59 -1.25 6.12 4.46
CA SER A 59 -0.76 6.64 5.74
C SER A 59 -1.12 5.67 6.87
N PRO A 60 -0.22 5.44 7.85
CA PRO A 60 -0.47 4.58 9.00
C PRO A 60 -1.44 5.18 10.02
N ASP A 61 -1.80 6.46 9.90
CA ASP A 61 -2.79 7.11 10.76
C ASP A 61 -4.20 6.68 10.32
N SER A 62 -4.95 6.02 11.20
CA SER A 62 -6.33 5.58 10.92
C SER A 62 -7.38 6.65 11.22
N GLU A 63 -7.01 7.70 11.94
CA GLU A 63 -7.95 8.70 12.46
C GLU A 63 -7.95 9.99 11.63
N GLY A 64 -6.91 10.22 10.81
CA GLY A 64 -6.75 11.45 10.05
C GLY A 64 -6.10 11.29 8.67
N VAL A 65 -6.49 12.19 7.76
CA VAL A 65 -5.78 12.44 6.49
C VAL A 65 -4.65 13.41 6.78
N MET A 66 -3.41 13.03 6.47
CA MET A 66 -2.26 13.88 6.73
C MET A 66 -2.08 14.97 5.66
N GLY A 67 -2.68 14.80 4.48
CA GLY A 67 -2.59 15.75 3.38
C GLY A 67 -1.22 15.71 2.71
N VAL A 68 -0.67 14.51 2.53
CA VAL A 68 0.63 14.34 1.85
C VAL A 68 0.49 14.53 0.34
N THR A 69 1.51 15.09 -0.30
CA THR A 69 1.57 15.19 -1.76
C THR A 69 2.37 14.04 -2.36
N GLU A 70 2.09 13.69 -3.61
CA GLU A 70 2.85 12.65 -4.33
C GLU A 70 4.35 13.00 -4.40
N GLU A 71 4.69 14.26 -4.65
CA GLU A 71 6.10 14.70 -4.74
C GLU A 71 6.86 14.50 -3.41
N GLU A 72 6.19 14.73 -2.28
CA GLU A 72 6.77 14.50 -0.95
C GLU A 72 7.04 13.00 -0.75
N LEU A 73 6.08 12.15 -1.11
CA LEU A 73 6.21 10.70 -1.00
C LEU A 73 7.30 10.15 -1.92
N GLU A 74 7.42 10.66 -3.14
CA GLU A 74 8.50 10.30 -4.06
C GLU A 74 9.87 10.67 -3.50
N ARG A 75 10.02 11.89 -2.98
CA ARG A 75 11.27 12.34 -2.35
C ARG A 75 11.68 11.45 -1.18
N GLN A 76 10.71 10.97 -0.41
CA GLN A 76 10.94 10.07 0.72
C GLN A 76 11.02 8.58 0.32
N GLY A 77 10.76 8.23 -0.94
CA GLY A 77 10.69 6.85 -1.40
C GLY A 77 9.57 6.03 -0.74
N LEU A 78 8.43 6.66 -0.46
CA LEU A 78 7.32 6.07 0.30
C LEU A 78 6.20 5.46 -0.56
N LEU A 79 6.10 5.79 -1.85
CA LEU A 79 5.13 5.14 -2.74
C LEU A 79 5.45 3.64 -2.91
N GLY A 80 4.54 2.77 -2.45
CA GLY A 80 4.78 1.32 -2.34
C GLY A 80 5.79 0.92 -1.26
N GLY A 81 6.15 1.83 -0.36
CA GLY A 81 7.12 1.61 0.70
C GLY A 81 6.70 0.50 1.67
N TYR A 82 5.41 0.29 1.90
CA TYR A 82 4.92 -0.83 2.71
C TYR A 82 5.23 -2.18 2.06
N ARG A 83 4.90 -2.33 0.76
CA ARG A 83 5.17 -3.55 0.00
C ARG A 83 6.66 -3.87 -0.03
N GLU A 84 7.51 -2.84 -0.14
CA GLU A 84 8.97 -2.98 -0.06
C GLU A 84 9.43 -3.49 1.30
N LYS A 85 8.99 -2.84 2.39
CA LYS A 85 9.38 -3.21 3.76
C LYS A 85 8.93 -4.61 4.17
N VAL A 86 7.74 -5.03 3.72
CA VAL A 86 7.26 -6.41 3.93
C VAL A 86 8.07 -7.41 3.09
N GLY A 87 8.60 -6.95 1.95
CA GLY A 87 9.29 -7.79 0.98
C GLY A 87 8.33 -8.65 0.16
N TRP A 88 7.15 -8.13 -0.13
CA TRP A 88 6.09 -8.87 -0.82
C TRP A 88 6.22 -8.76 -2.34
N GLY A 89 6.41 -9.91 -2.99
CA GLY A 89 6.49 -10.03 -4.44
C GLY A 89 7.83 -10.59 -4.94
N LYS A 90 7.85 -10.98 -6.21
CA LYS A 90 9.03 -11.58 -6.84
C LYS A 90 10.20 -10.60 -6.84
N GLY A 91 11.37 -11.06 -6.41
CA GLY A 91 12.61 -10.28 -6.41
C GLY A 91 12.86 -9.45 -5.14
N ARG A 92 11.91 -9.40 -4.20
CA ARG A 92 12.09 -8.71 -2.92
C ARG A 92 12.61 -9.65 -1.84
N ILE A 93 13.13 -9.06 -0.75
CA ILE A 93 13.62 -9.80 0.43
C ILE A 93 12.51 -9.82 1.47
N PRO A 94 11.85 -10.98 1.72
CA PRO A 94 10.78 -11.05 2.71
C PRO A 94 11.29 -10.67 4.10
N VAL A 95 10.43 -10.03 4.89
CA VAL A 95 10.77 -9.59 6.25
C VAL A 95 11.32 -10.72 7.14
N ALA A 96 10.86 -11.95 6.91
CA ALA A 96 11.30 -13.15 7.62
C ALA A 96 12.78 -13.51 7.39
N LYS A 97 13.42 -12.97 6.34
CA LYS A 97 14.87 -13.16 6.10
C LYS A 97 15.73 -12.20 6.93
N HIS A 98 15.17 -11.15 7.53
CA HIS A 98 15.94 -10.30 8.44
C HIS A 98 16.30 -11.08 9.71
N GLN A 99 17.59 -11.06 10.07
CA GLN A 99 18.13 -11.86 11.18
C GLN A 99 17.36 -11.67 12.48
N PHE A 100 17.03 -10.43 12.82
CA PHE A 100 16.26 -10.12 14.03
C PHE A 100 14.85 -10.74 13.99
N MET A 101 14.14 -10.61 12.86
CA MET A 101 12.80 -11.15 12.69
C MET A 101 12.79 -12.69 12.71
N TYR A 102 13.79 -13.32 12.08
CA TYR A 102 13.99 -14.76 12.13
C TYR A 102 14.29 -15.27 13.55
N GLN A 103 15.14 -14.55 14.29
CA GLN A 103 15.41 -14.90 15.69
C GLN A 103 14.17 -14.74 16.57
N LEU A 104 13.38 -13.69 16.34
CA LEU A 104 12.13 -13.44 17.04
C LEU A 104 11.11 -14.55 16.78
N SER A 105 10.91 -14.96 15.51
CA SER A 105 9.97 -16.03 15.16
C SER A 105 10.33 -17.34 15.87
N ARG A 106 11.61 -17.72 15.83
CA ARG A 106 12.14 -18.90 16.52
C ARG A 106 11.95 -18.86 18.04
N ARG A 107 12.03 -17.69 18.67
CA ARG A 107 11.83 -17.52 20.12
C ARG A 107 10.35 -17.57 20.49
N ALA A 108 9.49 -17.00 19.66
CA ALA A 108 8.05 -16.93 19.90
C ALA A 108 7.32 -18.26 19.60
N GLY A 109 8.00 -19.23 18.96
CA GLY A 109 7.44 -20.55 18.68
C GLY A 109 6.60 -20.61 17.40
N PHE A 110 6.82 -19.68 16.47
CA PHE A 110 6.26 -19.67 15.12
C PHE A 110 7.28 -20.14 14.08
#